data_AF-A0A7J3W6J3-F1
#
_entry.id   AF-A0A7J3W6J3-F1
#
_cell.length_a   1.000
_cell.length_b   1.000
_cell.length_c   1.000
_cell.angle_alpha   90.00
_cell.angle_beta   90.00
_cell.angle_gamma   90.00
#
_symmetry.space_group_name_H-M   'P 1'
#
loop_
_entity.id
_entity.type
_entity.pdbx_description
1 polymer ?
#
loop_
_entity_poly.entity_id
_entity_poly.type
_entity_poly.pdbx_seq_one_letter_code
_entity_poly.pdbx_strand_id
1 'polypeptide(L)'
;MTMELDKEKIARALTPIISMLRMFGNILREIADIEKSEGKKIDEILKELLTPAMLVELSKKMTPDLYGEFIASLLRLASITSTITNPMLLSTEEKRKFASEIEEIVNDLEKVFNKLKEVPK
;
A
#
# COMPACT_ATOMS: atom_id res chain seq x y z
N MET A 1 -15.96 14.25 -40.21
CA MET A 1 -14.69 14.67 -39.57
C MET A 1 -14.01 13.40 -39.10
N THR A 2 -13.10 12.87 -39.93
CA THR A 2 -12.40 11.61 -39.66
C THR A 2 -11.48 11.86 -38.46
N MET A 3 -11.73 11.16 -37.34
CA MET A 3 -10.77 11.11 -36.23
C MET A 3 -9.51 10.42 -36.78
N GLU A 4 -8.54 11.20 -37.22
CA GLU A 4 -7.17 10.71 -37.22
C GLU A 4 -6.86 10.31 -35.78
N LEU A 5 -6.65 9.02 -35.59
CA LEU A 5 -6.32 8.44 -34.30
C LEU A 5 -4.97 9.05 -33.88
N ASP A 6 -4.98 10.00 -32.96
CA ASP A 6 -3.76 10.58 -32.39
C ASP A 6 -3.06 9.49 -31.56
N LYS A 7 -2.16 8.77 -32.24
CA LYS A 7 -1.42 7.62 -31.69
C LYS A 7 -0.64 8.02 -30.45
N GLU A 8 -0.10 9.23 -30.39
CA GLU A 8 0.66 9.73 -29.25
C GLU A 8 -0.24 10.01 -28.05
N LYS A 9 -1.42 10.61 -28.26
CA LYS A 9 -2.41 10.79 -27.20
C LYS A 9 -2.86 9.46 -26.61
N ILE A 10 -3.09 8.45 -27.46
CA ILE A 10 -3.49 7.11 -27.02
C ILE A 10 -2.37 6.44 -26.23
N ALA A 11 -1.13 6.46 -26.75
CA ALA A 11 0.02 5.87 -26.05
C ALA A 11 0.21 6.50 -24.66
N ARG A 12 0.11 7.83 -24.55
CA ARG A 12 0.21 8.56 -23.27
C ARG A 12 -0.91 8.16 -22.30
N ALA A 13 -2.14 8.04 -22.77
CA ALA A 13 -3.29 7.67 -21.93
C ALA A 13 -3.22 6.22 -21.43
N LEU A 14 -2.69 5.28 -22.23
CA LEU A 14 -2.62 3.86 -21.88
C LEU A 14 -1.38 3.51 -21.04
N THR A 15 -0.32 4.33 -21.07
CA THR A 15 0.93 4.04 -20.36
C THR A 15 0.72 3.80 -18.84
N PRO A 16 -0.01 4.65 -18.10
CA PRO A 16 -0.28 4.41 -16.68
C PRO A 16 -1.08 3.13 -16.42
N ILE A 17 -2.01 2.78 -17.32
CA ILE A 17 -2.83 1.56 -17.22
C ILE A 17 -1.94 0.33 -17.37
N ILE A 18 -1.02 0.33 -18.34
CA ILE A 18 -0.06 -0.77 -18.53
C ILE A 18 0.82 -0.93 -17.28
N SER A 19 1.32 0.18 -16.71
CA SER A 19 2.10 0.14 -15.47
C SER A 19 1.30 -0.42 -14.29
N MET A 20 0.04 0.00 -14.15
CA MET A 20 -0.87 -0.52 -13.12
C MET A 20 -1.12 -2.02 -13.25
N LEU A 21 -1.37 -2.52 -14.47
CA LEU A 21 -1.57 -3.95 -14.73
C LEU A 21 -0.33 -4.78 -14.40
N ARG A 22 0.87 -4.27 -14.73
CA ARG A 22 2.14 -4.92 -14.36
C ARG A 22 2.31 -4.98 -12.84
N MET A 23 2.07 -3.86 -12.15
CA MET A 23 2.15 -3.79 -10.69
C MET A 23 1.17 -4.76 -10.02
N PHE A 24 -0.07 -4.81 -10.49
CA PHE A 24 -1.08 -5.72 -9.98
C PHE A 24 -0.68 -7.19 -10.16
N GLY A 25 -0.16 -7.56 -11.33
CA GLY A 25 0.36 -8.90 -11.58
C GLY A 25 1.58 -9.27 -10.72
N ASN A 26 2.40 -8.30 -10.30
CA ASN A 26 3.48 -8.54 -9.35
C ASN A 26 2.94 -8.78 -7.94
N ILE A 27 2.05 -7.91 -7.46
CA ILE A 27 1.42 -8.02 -6.14
C ILE A 27 0.72 -9.36 -5.98
N LEU A 28 -0.05 -9.81 -6.99
CA LEU A 28 -0.73 -11.10 -6.92
C LEU A 28 0.24 -12.29 -6.81
N ARG A 29 1.41 -12.21 -7.44
CA ARG A 29 2.43 -13.26 -7.34
C ARG A 29 3.07 -13.28 -5.96
N GLU A 30 3.43 -12.12 -5.43
CA GLU A 30 3.98 -11.99 -4.07
C GLU A 30 2.99 -12.48 -3.01
N ILE A 31 1.71 -12.11 -3.14
CA ILE A 31 0.64 -12.62 -2.27
C ILE A 31 0.56 -14.15 -2.37
N ALA A 32 0.54 -14.70 -3.58
CA ALA A 32 0.45 -16.15 -3.77
C ALA A 32 1.65 -16.90 -3.14
N ASP A 33 2.85 -16.33 -3.21
CA ASP A 33 4.04 -16.91 -2.57
C ASP A 33 3.92 -16.90 -1.04
N ILE A 34 3.40 -15.81 -0.44
CA ILE A 34 3.12 -15.72 1.00
C ILE A 34 2.04 -16.71 1.42
N GLU A 35 0.91 -16.75 0.70
CA GLU A 35 -0.20 -17.65 1.02
C GLU A 35 0.24 -19.11 0.96
N LYS A 36 1.13 -19.44 0.00
CA LYS A 36 1.73 -20.77 -0.11
C LYS A 36 2.67 -21.09 1.06
N SER A 37 3.47 -20.12 1.55
CA SER A 37 4.38 -20.36 2.68
C SER A 37 3.65 -20.49 4.01
N GLU A 38 2.60 -19.69 4.22
CA GLU A 38 1.82 -19.66 5.46
C GLU A 38 0.66 -20.68 5.47
N GLY A 39 0.26 -21.19 4.31
CA GLY A 39 -0.86 -22.12 4.17
C GLY A 39 -2.23 -21.49 4.44
N LYS A 40 -2.33 -20.15 4.39
CA LYS A 40 -3.52 -19.34 4.68
C LYS A 40 -3.69 -18.25 3.64
N LYS A 41 -4.91 -17.73 3.50
CA LYS A 41 -5.14 -16.56 2.63
C LYS A 41 -4.58 -15.29 3.27
N ILE A 42 -4.19 -14.32 2.44
CA ILE A 42 -3.61 -13.06 2.92
C ILE A 42 -4.57 -12.28 3.83
N ASP A 43 -5.88 -12.37 3.58
CA ASP A 43 -6.87 -11.72 4.44
C ASP A 43 -6.96 -12.37 5.82
N GLU A 44 -6.78 -13.68 5.92
CA GLU A 44 -6.72 -14.41 7.19
C GLU A 44 -5.45 -14.04 7.97
N ILE A 45 -4.31 -14.02 7.28
CA ILE A 45 -3.01 -13.62 7.86
C ILE A 45 -3.10 -12.20 8.42
N LEU A 46 -3.62 -11.25 7.65
CA LEU A 46 -3.77 -9.86 8.09
C LEU A 46 -4.75 -9.73 9.27
N LYS A 47 -5.85 -10.49 9.28
CA LYS A 47 -6.80 -10.49 10.41
C LYS A 47 -6.15 -10.99 11.69
N GLU A 48 -5.29 -12.00 11.62
CA GLU A 48 -4.56 -12.50 12.78
C GLU A 48 -3.53 -11.47 13.31
N LEU A 49 -2.77 -10.84 12.41
CA LEU A 49 -1.73 -9.88 12.75
C LEU A 49 -2.27 -8.55 13.29
N LEU A 50 -3.45 -8.12 12.85
CA LEU A 50 -4.05 -6.84 13.22
C LEU A 50 -5.07 -6.95 14.37
N THR A 51 -5.06 -8.06 15.12
CA THR A 51 -5.87 -8.16 16.34
C THR A 51 -5.35 -7.24 17.45
N PRO A 52 -6.20 -6.74 18.37
CA PRO A 52 -5.75 -5.92 19.50
C PRO A 52 -4.68 -6.61 20.35
N ALA A 53 -4.78 -7.92 20.54
CA ALA A 53 -3.78 -8.70 21.28
C ALA A 53 -2.41 -8.67 20.58
N MET A 54 -2.37 -8.88 19.26
CA MET A 54 -1.13 -8.82 18.49
C MET A 54 -0.53 -7.42 18.43
N LEU A 55 -1.36 -6.38 18.33
CA LEU A 55 -0.90 -5.00 18.39
C LEU A 55 -0.27 -4.66 19.75
N VAL A 56 -0.87 -5.14 20.85
CA VAL A 56 -0.27 -5.01 22.19
C VAL A 56 1.07 -5.74 22.28
N GLU A 57 1.17 -6.96 21.74
CA GLU A 57 2.45 -7.68 21.71
C GLU A 57 3.51 -6.98 20.86
N LEU A 58 3.13 -6.41 19.71
CA LEU A 58 4.02 -5.60 18.87
C LEU A 58 4.54 -4.37 19.61
N SER A 59 3.69 -3.72 20.41
CA SER A 59 4.10 -2.54 21.21
C SER A 59 5.20 -2.85 22.22
N LYS A 60 5.26 -4.09 22.72
CA LYS A 60 6.32 -4.55 23.64
C LYS A 60 7.64 -4.84 22.93
N LYS A 61 7.61 -5.09 21.61
CA LYS A 61 8.78 -5.44 20.79
C LYS A 61 9.37 -4.23 20.04
N MET A 62 8.72 -3.08 20.15
CA MET A 62 9.12 -1.84 19.50
C MET A 62 9.43 -0.78 20.55
N THR A 63 10.27 0.19 20.19
CA THR A 63 10.34 1.45 20.94
C THR A 63 8.99 2.18 20.84
N PRO A 64 8.58 2.96 21.84
CA PRO A 64 7.35 3.75 21.79
C PRO A 64 7.21 4.60 20.52
N ASP A 65 8.29 5.24 20.08
CA ASP A 65 8.29 6.07 18.86
C ASP A 65 7.98 5.24 17.61
N LEU A 66 8.66 4.10 17.44
CA LEU A 66 8.46 3.20 16.31
C LEU A 66 7.04 2.62 16.25
N TYR A 67 6.49 2.24 17.42
CA TYR A 67 5.11 1.77 17.49
C TYR A 67 4.12 2.88 17.17
N GLY A 68 4.37 4.10 17.66
CA GLY A 68 3.59 5.29 17.30
C GLY A 68 3.58 5.56 15.80
N GLU A 69 4.75 5.53 15.15
CA GLU A 69 4.90 5.68 13.69
C GLU A 69 4.12 4.60 12.94
N PHE A 70 4.20 3.34 13.38
CA PHE A 70 3.47 2.22 12.79
C PHE A 70 1.95 2.41 12.86
N ILE A 71 1.41 2.69 14.05
CA ILE A 71 -0.04 2.87 14.23
C ILE A 71 -0.53 4.11 13.49
N ALA A 72 0.21 5.21 13.52
CA ALA A 72 -0.13 6.42 12.77
C ALA A 72 -0.22 6.12 11.25
N SER A 73 0.74 5.36 10.70
CA SER A 73 0.75 4.98 9.29
C SER A 73 -0.48 4.13 8.91
N LEU A 74 -0.85 3.16 9.75
CA LEU A 74 -2.06 2.35 9.54
C LEU A 74 -3.34 3.19 9.57
N LEU A 75 -3.45 4.13 10.51
CA LEU A 75 -4.60 5.03 10.61
C LEU A 75 -4.69 5.98 9.42
N ARG A 76 -3.56 6.52 8.95
CA ARG A 76 -3.49 7.33 7.73
C ARG A 76 -3.95 6.53 6.52
N LEU A 77 -3.46 5.30 6.37
CA LEU A 77 -3.88 4.41 5.28
C LEU A 77 -5.40 4.13 5.32
N ALA A 78 -5.95 3.82 6.50
CA ALA A 78 -7.38 3.62 6.68
C ALA A 78 -8.20 4.88 6.33
N SER A 79 -7.73 6.06 6.73
CA SER A 79 -8.40 7.33 6.41
C SER A 79 -8.42 7.60 4.91
N ILE A 80 -7.28 7.42 4.23
CA ILE A 80 -7.15 7.67 2.80
C ILE A 80 -8.00 6.69 1.98
N THR A 81 -7.99 5.42 2.32
CA THR A 81 -8.81 4.39 1.64
C THR A 81 -10.31 4.59 1.86
N SER A 82 -10.72 5.16 3.00
CA SER A 82 -12.13 5.45 3.28
C SER A 82 -12.69 6.64 2.49
N THR A 83 -11.83 7.57 2.08
CA THR A 83 -12.23 8.81 1.41
C THR A 83 -12.15 8.69 -0.12
N ILE A 84 -11.28 7.82 -0.64
CA ILE A 84 -11.00 7.73 -2.07
C ILE A 84 -11.31 6.31 -2.56
N THR A 85 -12.52 6.12 -3.08
CA THR A 85 -12.97 4.84 -3.66
C THR A 85 -12.38 4.60 -5.05
N ASN A 86 -12.15 5.65 -5.85
CA ASN A 86 -11.58 5.53 -7.19
C ASN A 86 -10.63 6.70 -7.51
N PRO A 87 -9.30 6.52 -7.34
CA PRO A 87 -8.29 7.55 -7.60
C PRO A 87 -8.30 8.09 -9.04
N MET A 88 -8.86 7.35 -10.01
CA MET A 88 -8.91 7.78 -11.41
C MET A 88 -9.84 8.99 -11.62
N LEU A 89 -10.85 9.15 -10.78
CA LEU A 89 -11.85 10.22 -10.89
C LEU A 89 -11.44 11.54 -10.24
N LEU A 90 -10.35 11.54 -9.47
CA LEU A 90 -9.81 12.74 -8.82
C LEU A 90 -9.39 13.80 -9.84
N SER A 91 -9.43 15.07 -9.47
CA SER A 91 -8.77 16.13 -10.22
C SER A 91 -7.24 15.94 -10.26
N THR A 92 -6.55 16.65 -11.15
CA THR A 92 -5.08 16.56 -11.24
C THR A 92 -4.38 16.92 -9.94
N GLU A 93 -4.88 17.92 -9.21
CA GLU A 93 -4.31 18.35 -7.94
C GLU A 93 -4.55 17.30 -6.84
N GLU A 94 -5.77 16.78 -6.75
CA GLU A 94 -6.10 15.70 -5.81
C GLU A 94 -5.28 14.43 -6.08
N LYS A 95 -5.06 14.07 -7.34
CA LYS A 95 -4.18 12.95 -7.71
C LYS A 95 -2.76 13.15 -7.20
N ARG A 96 -2.20 14.36 -7.32
CA ARG A 96 -0.85 14.67 -6.85
C ARG A 96 -0.76 14.62 -5.33
N LYS A 97 -1.70 15.24 -4.64
CA LYS A 97 -1.78 15.21 -3.18
C LYS A 97 -1.89 13.79 -2.66
N PHE A 98 -2.79 12.99 -3.23
CA PHE A 98 -2.97 11.59 -2.87
C PHE A 98 -1.71 10.75 -3.10
N ALA A 99 -1.02 10.95 -4.23
CA ALA A 99 0.24 10.25 -4.50
C ALA A 99 1.31 10.59 -3.43
N SER A 100 1.47 11.86 -3.07
CA SER A 100 2.39 12.29 -2.02
C SER A 100 2.04 11.71 -0.65
N GLU A 101 0.75 11.70 -0.29
CA GLU A 101 0.30 11.11 0.98
C GLU A 101 0.57 9.59 1.05
N ILE A 102 0.39 8.87 -0.05
CA ILE A 102 0.76 7.44 -0.14
C ILE A 102 2.27 7.26 0.01
N GLU A 103 3.06 8.07 -0.69
CA GLU A 103 4.52 7.98 -0.66
C GLU A 103 5.09 8.21 0.74
N GLU A 104 4.53 9.18 1.48
CA GLU A 104 4.87 9.38 2.90
C GLU A 104 4.54 8.15 3.76
N ILE A 105 3.35 7.56 3.60
CA ILE A 105 2.96 6.36 4.35
C ILE A 105 3.88 5.18 4.04
N VAL A 106 4.26 5.01 2.77
CA VAL A 106 5.20 3.95 2.36
C VAL A 106 6.55 4.14 3.03
N ASN A 107 7.10 5.35 3.00
CA ASN A 107 8.38 5.66 3.65
C ASN A 107 8.34 5.39 5.16
N ASP A 108 7.26 5.79 5.83
CA ASP A 108 7.07 5.53 7.27
C ASP A 108 7.01 4.02 7.56
N LEU A 109 6.26 3.26 6.77
CA LEU A 109 6.14 1.81 6.93
C LEU A 109 7.45 1.07 6.62
N GLU A 110 8.19 1.46 5.58
CA GLU A 110 9.49 0.88 5.25
C GLU A 110 10.49 1.10 6.40
N LYS A 111 10.52 2.30 6.97
CA LYS A 111 11.34 2.62 8.14
C LYS A 111 10.98 1.73 9.32
N VAL A 112 9.68 1.53 9.59
CA VAL A 112 9.21 0.63 10.65
C VAL A 112 9.67 -0.81 10.41
N PHE A 113 9.44 -1.35 9.20
CA PHE A 113 9.75 -2.74 8.89
C PHE A 113 11.24 -3.04 8.84
N ASN A 114 12.07 -2.08 8.39
CA ASN A 114 13.52 -2.25 8.41
C ASN A 114 14.04 -2.32 9.84
N LYS A 115 13.58 -1.43 10.73
CA LYS A 115 13.95 -1.46 12.14
C LYS A 115 13.45 -2.71 12.86
N LEU A 116 12.28 -3.23 12.50
CA LEU A 116 11.77 -4.49 13.07
C LEU A 116 12.66 -5.70 12.78
N LYS A 117 13.29 -5.74 11.60
CA LYS A 117 14.23 -6.81 11.23
C LYS A 117 15.54 -6.77 12.02
N GLU A 118 15.84 -5.63 12.64
CA GLU A 118 17.06 -5.40 13.44
C GLU A 118 16.84 -5.66 14.94
N VAL A 119 15.59 -5.82 15.40
CA VAL A 119 15.29 -6.17 16.80
C VAL A 119 15.65 -7.64 17.05
N PRO A 120 16.58 -7.97 17.96
CA PRO A 120 16.93 -9.35 18.29
C PRO A 120 15.71 -10.12 18.80
N LYS A 121 15.63 -11.42 18.43
CA LYS A 121 14.58 -12.35 18.88
C LYS A 121 14.49 -12.44 20.41
#